data_AF-A0A9R1V8X0-F1
#
_entry.id   AF-A0A9R1V8X0-F1
#
_cell.length_a   1.000
_cell.length_b   1.000
_cell.length_c   1.000
_cell.angle_alpha   90.00
_cell.angle_beta   90.00
_cell.angle_gamma   90.00
#
_symmetry.space_group_name_H-M   'P 1'
#
loop_
_entity.id
_entity.type
_entity.pdbx_description
1 polymer ?
#
loop_
_entity_poly.entity_id
_entity_poly.type
_entity_poly.pdbx_seq_one_letter_code
_entity_poly.pdbx_strand_id
1 'polypeptide(L)'
;MEQGLPVWSEWLVFNRVTGRARKGLAIGPASLNLSLSGGHVVGNFPPHEAFPIGGTNSVRGYEEGAIGSGRSYAVGCGEISFPLVGPVEGAMFADYGTDLGSGPTVPGDPAGARLKPGSGYGYGVGMRVASPLGPLRLEYAFNDQGTGRFHFGVGQRN
;
A
#
# COMPACT_ATOMS: atom_id res chain seq x y z
N MET A 1 -16.22 -8.70 2.83
CA MET A 1 -16.30 -10.13 3.13
C MET A 1 -16.60 -10.80 1.81
N GLU A 2 -15.61 -11.46 1.22
CA GLU A 2 -15.80 -12.26 0.01
C GLU A 2 -15.80 -13.72 0.44
N GLN A 3 -16.80 -14.48 -0.04
CA GLN A 3 -17.06 -15.86 0.35
C GLN A 3 -17.23 -16.70 -0.93
N GLY A 4 -16.37 -17.71 -1.12
CA GLY A 4 -16.60 -18.77 -2.10
C GLY A 4 -17.52 -19.84 -1.50
N LEU A 5 -18.69 -20.07 -2.10
CA LEU A 5 -19.61 -21.15 -1.71
C LEU A 5 -19.37 -22.41 -2.55
N PRO A 6 -19.38 -23.62 -1.95
CA PRO A 6 -18.99 -24.84 -2.65
C PRO A 6 -20.18 -25.50 -3.34
N VAL A 7 -19.93 -26.06 -4.52
CA VAL A 7 -20.81 -27.07 -5.14
C VAL A 7 -20.08 -28.44 -5.18
N TRP A 8 -18.73 -28.50 -5.18
CA TRP A 8 -17.91 -29.73 -5.35
C TRP A 8 -16.62 -29.72 -4.49
N SER A 9 -16.06 -30.90 -4.16
CA SER A 9 -14.99 -31.16 -3.17
C SER A 9 -13.59 -30.61 -3.48
N GLU A 10 -13.33 -30.15 -4.71
CA GLU A 10 -12.02 -29.63 -5.15
C GLU A 10 -11.93 -28.09 -5.19
N TRP A 11 -12.92 -27.39 -4.62
CA TRP A 11 -13.00 -25.94 -4.73
C TRP A 11 -12.21 -25.20 -3.64
N LEU A 12 -11.58 -24.09 -4.04
CA LEU A 12 -10.82 -23.18 -3.17
C LEU A 12 -11.78 -22.48 -2.20
N VAL A 13 -11.77 -22.91 -0.94
CA VAL A 13 -12.56 -22.28 0.14
C VAL A 13 -11.65 -21.37 0.94
N PHE A 14 -11.88 -20.07 0.82
CA PHE A 14 -11.20 -19.07 1.64
C PHE A 14 -12.12 -17.94 2.07
N ASN A 15 -11.78 -17.33 3.21
CA ASN A 15 -12.40 -16.11 3.71
C ASN A 15 -11.33 -15.02 3.74
N ARG A 16 -11.61 -13.91 3.06
CA ARG A 16 -10.76 -12.72 3.09
C ARG A 16 -11.36 -11.66 4.00
N VAL A 17 -10.56 -11.21 4.97
CA VAL A 17 -10.88 -10.07 5.83
C VAL A 17 -9.86 -8.97 5.59
N THR A 18 -10.33 -7.77 5.28
CA THR A 18 -9.49 -6.58 5.10
C THR A 18 -10.05 -5.45 5.95
N GLY A 19 -9.19 -4.80 6.71
CA GLY A 19 -9.50 -3.62 7.49
C GLY A 19 -8.70 -2.42 6.99
N ARG A 20 -9.35 -1.25 6.95
CA ARG A 20 -8.68 0.01 6.64
C ARG A 20 -9.20 1.12 7.54
N ALA A 21 -8.29 1.75 8.25
CA ALA A 21 -8.53 2.95 9.03
C ALA A 21 -7.79 4.13 8.40
N ARG A 22 -8.45 5.29 8.33
CA ARG A 22 -7.82 6.55 7.93
C ARG A 22 -8.27 7.64 8.89
N LYS A 23 -7.34 8.49 9.30
CA LYS A 23 -7.60 9.62 10.19
C LYS A 23 -6.84 10.84 9.68
N GLY A 24 -7.57 11.88 9.32
CA GLY A 24 -7.02 13.20 8.99
C GLY A 24 -7.14 14.13 10.19
N LEU A 25 -6.11 14.91 10.45
CA LEU A 25 -6.07 15.96 11.46
C LEU A 25 -5.56 17.25 10.83
N ALA A 26 -6.37 18.31 10.87
CA ALA A 26 -5.92 19.64 10.48
C ALA A 26 -5.17 20.29 11.64
N ILE A 27 -3.92 20.68 11.41
CA ILE A 27 -3.07 21.41 12.35
C ILE A 27 -2.74 22.76 11.72
N GLY A 28 -3.65 23.72 11.89
CA GLY A 28 -3.54 25.05 11.27
C GLY A 28 -3.61 24.96 9.73
N PRO A 29 -2.64 25.52 9.00
CA PRO A 29 -2.60 25.40 7.54
C PRO A 29 -2.18 24.00 7.07
N ALA A 30 -1.54 23.19 7.91
CA ALA A 30 -1.10 21.85 7.55
C ALA A 30 -2.18 20.79 7.86
N SER A 31 -2.18 19.69 7.11
CA SER A 31 -3.01 18.51 7.36
C SER A 31 -2.14 17.27 7.53
N LEU A 32 -2.37 16.53 8.61
CA LEU A 32 -1.75 15.24 8.88
C LEU A 32 -2.77 14.14 8.57
N ASN A 33 -2.44 13.25 7.64
CA ASN A 33 -3.23 12.09 7.29
C ASN A 33 -2.49 10.83 7.70
N LEU A 34 -3.09 10.08 8.62
CA LEU A 34 -2.62 8.76 9.02
C LEU A 34 -3.55 7.72 8.39
N SER A 35 -2.97 6.67 7.82
CA SER A 35 -3.72 5.53 7.32
C SER A 35 -3.08 4.23 7.74
N LEU A 36 -3.91 3.27 8.12
CA LEU A 36 -3.53 1.93 8.49
C LEU A 36 -4.42 0.98 7.70
N SER A 37 -3.82 -0.01 7.07
CA SER A 37 -4.53 -1.07 6.39
C SER A 37 -3.92 -2.41 6.74
N GLY A 38 -4.73 -3.44 6.77
CA GLY A 38 -4.26 -4.80 6.95
C GLY A 38 -5.32 -5.78 6.55
N GLY A 39 -4.92 -7.03 6.41
CA GLY A 39 -5.83 -8.08 6.02
C GLY A 39 -5.26 -9.45 6.31
N HIS A 40 -6.16 -10.43 6.29
CA HIS A 40 -5.85 -11.82 6.52
C HIS A 40 -6.78 -12.70 5.67
N VAL A 41 -6.21 -13.73 5.07
CA VAL A 41 -6.96 -14.77 4.37
C VAL A 41 -6.91 -16.06 5.17
N VAL A 42 -8.06 -16.70 5.41
CA VAL A 42 -8.16 -18.01 6.05
C VAL A 42 -8.67 -19.03 5.04
N GLY A 43 -8.01 -20.17 4.91
CA GLY A 43 -8.40 -21.27 4.03
C GLY A 43 -7.43 -21.50 2.88
N ASN A 44 -7.85 -22.28 1.90
CA ASN A 44 -7.07 -22.58 0.70
C ASN A 44 -7.44 -21.58 -0.40
N PHE A 45 -6.51 -20.67 -0.70
CA PHE A 45 -6.65 -19.66 -1.75
C PHE A 45 -5.50 -19.81 -2.76
N PRO A 46 -5.71 -19.42 -4.02
CA PRO A 46 -4.69 -19.50 -5.03
C PRO A 46 -3.60 -18.43 -4.82
N PRO A 47 -2.36 -18.61 -5.29
CA PRO A 47 -1.25 -17.71 -4.96
C PRO A 47 -1.44 -16.25 -5.44
N HIS A 48 -2.25 -16.03 -6.48
CA HIS A 48 -2.59 -14.69 -6.97
C HIS A 48 -3.54 -13.92 -6.05
N GLU A 49 -4.26 -14.63 -5.16
CA GLU A 49 -5.10 -14.02 -4.12
C GLU A 49 -4.29 -13.64 -2.86
N ALA A 50 -2.99 -13.95 -2.80
CA ALA A 50 -2.11 -13.45 -1.76
C ALA A 50 -2.04 -11.92 -1.80
N PHE A 51 -1.87 -11.27 -0.65
CA PHE A 51 -1.79 -9.82 -0.59
C PHE A 51 -0.40 -9.34 -1.05
N PRO A 52 -0.28 -8.63 -2.19
CA PRO A 52 0.96 -8.02 -2.59
C PRO A 52 1.23 -6.76 -1.73
N ILE A 53 2.46 -6.59 -1.29
CA ILE A 53 2.91 -5.43 -0.52
C ILE A 53 3.99 -4.69 -1.30
N GLY A 54 3.85 -3.37 -1.40
CA GLY A 54 4.71 -2.52 -2.23
C GLY A 54 3.95 -1.91 -3.40
N GLY A 55 4.44 -0.77 -3.91
CA GLY A 55 3.79 0.02 -4.96
C GLY A 55 3.08 1.26 -4.42
N THR A 56 2.58 2.09 -5.34
CA THR A 56 2.04 3.43 -5.03
C THR A 56 0.86 3.44 -4.04
N ASN A 57 0.10 2.34 -3.97
CA ASN A 57 -1.07 2.23 -3.10
C ASN A 57 -0.77 1.56 -1.75
N SER A 58 0.46 1.09 -1.52
CA SER A 58 0.89 0.36 -0.32
C SER A 58 2.09 1.07 0.30
N VAL A 59 3.32 0.70 -0.11
CA VAL A 59 4.56 1.35 0.31
C VAL A 59 5.20 1.96 -0.92
N ARG A 60 5.17 3.29 -1.00
CA ARG A 60 5.77 4.04 -2.11
C ARG A 60 7.29 3.84 -2.14
N GLY A 61 7.88 3.94 -3.33
CA GLY A 61 9.31 3.67 -3.56
C GLY A 61 9.62 2.22 -3.95
N TYR A 62 8.72 1.27 -3.68
CA TYR A 62 8.84 -0.11 -4.13
C TYR A 62 8.00 -0.35 -5.38
N GLU A 63 8.38 -1.39 -6.14
CA GLU A 63 7.49 -1.96 -7.15
C GLU A 63 6.32 -2.69 -6.50
N GLU A 64 5.27 -2.88 -7.29
CA GLU A 64 4.09 -3.59 -6.85
C GLU A 64 4.43 -5.00 -6.39
N GLY A 65 4.12 -5.32 -5.13
CA GLY A 65 4.43 -6.62 -4.54
C GLY A 65 5.91 -6.88 -4.25
N ALA A 66 6.82 -5.90 -4.33
CA ALA A 66 8.24 -6.14 -4.11
C ALA A 66 8.61 -6.42 -2.64
N ILE A 67 7.82 -5.95 -1.67
CA ILE A 67 8.08 -6.17 -0.23
C ILE A 67 7.68 -7.57 0.21
N GLY A 68 6.52 -8.04 -0.25
CA GLY A 68 5.95 -9.29 0.23
C GLY A 68 4.75 -9.75 -0.59
N SER A 69 4.43 -11.03 -0.46
CA SER A 69 3.20 -11.62 -0.98
C SER A 69 2.75 -12.66 0.02
N GLY A 70 1.89 -12.23 0.95
CA GLY A 70 1.54 -13.00 2.14
C GLY A 70 0.04 -13.26 2.26
N ARG A 71 -0.29 -14.22 3.11
CA ARG A 71 -1.67 -14.49 3.53
C ARG A 71 -2.24 -13.36 4.41
N SER A 72 -1.35 -12.72 5.16
CA SER A 72 -1.63 -11.58 6.02
C SER A 72 -0.76 -10.41 5.59
N TYR A 73 -1.25 -9.20 5.82
CA TYR A 73 -0.43 -8.00 5.65
C TYR A 73 -0.85 -6.90 6.61
N ALA A 74 0.09 -6.02 6.91
CA ALA A 74 -0.15 -4.75 7.58
C ALA A 74 0.66 -3.65 6.90
N VAL A 75 0.02 -2.53 6.60
CA VAL A 75 0.62 -1.35 5.97
C VAL A 75 0.16 -0.11 6.71
N GLY A 76 1.11 0.65 7.22
CA GLY A 76 0.91 1.97 7.81
C GLY A 76 1.46 3.06 6.90
N CYS A 77 0.78 4.18 6.82
CA CYS A 77 1.19 5.34 6.03
C CYS A 77 0.86 6.61 6.82
N GLY A 78 1.85 7.47 6.98
CA GLY A 78 1.71 8.82 7.51
C GLY A 78 2.05 9.83 6.43
N GLU A 79 1.17 10.79 6.21
CA GLU A 79 1.34 11.85 5.22
C GLU A 79 1.06 13.20 5.88
N ILE A 80 1.95 14.17 5.69
CA ILE A 80 1.78 15.54 6.16
C ILE A 80 1.75 16.43 4.92
N SER A 81 0.65 17.14 4.72
CA SER A 81 0.48 18.07 3.60
C SER A 81 0.37 19.50 4.11
N PHE A 82 0.94 20.47 3.40
CA PHE A 82 0.92 21.88 3.75
C PHE A 82 0.82 22.75 2.50
N PRO A 83 0.04 23.84 2.53
CA PRO A 83 -0.06 24.77 1.42
C PRO A 83 1.27 25.49 1.24
N LEU A 84 1.76 25.56 0.00
CA LEU A 84 2.97 26.30 -0.36
C LEU A 84 2.59 27.70 -0.87
N VAL A 85 2.17 27.79 -2.13
CA VAL A 85 1.79 29.05 -2.80
C VAL A 85 0.68 28.78 -3.81
N GLY A 86 -0.40 29.55 -3.74
CA GLY A 86 -1.52 29.45 -4.68
C GLY A 86 -2.14 28.04 -4.72
N PRO A 87 -2.25 27.39 -5.91
CA PRO A 87 -2.83 26.06 -6.05
C PRO A 87 -1.86 24.90 -5.72
N VAL A 88 -0.67 25.21 -5.18
CA VAL A 88 0.39 24.23 -4.91
C VAL A 88 0.41 23.85 -3.43
N GLU A 89 0.32 22.54 -3.17
CA GLU A 89 0.44 21.92 -1.85
C GLU A 89 1.66 21.01 -1.83
N GLY A 90 2.50 21.16 -0.82
CA GLY A 90 3.59 20.24 -0.53
C GLY A 90 3.10 19.10 0.34
N ALA A 91 3.60 17.90 0.13
CA ALA A 91 3.33 16.74 0.96
C ALA A 91 4.63 16.01 1.30
N MET A 92 4.71 15.48 2.50
CA MET A 92 5.75 14.55 2.92
C MET A 92 5.07 13.29 3.39
N PHE A 93 5.66 12.13 3.11
CA PHE A 93 5.06 10.88 3.51
C PHE A 93 6.10 9.85 3.94
N ALA A 94 5.65 8.96 4.81
CA ALA A 94 6.38 7.78 5.24
C ALA A 94 5.40 6.60 5.31
N ASP A 95 5.75 5.52 4.62
CA ASP A 95 4.98 4.29 4.51
C ASP A 95 5.82 3.13 5.07
N TYR A 96 5.16 2.18 5.71
CA TYR A 96 5.76 0.94 6.23
C TYR A 96 4.81 -0.21 5.93
N GLY A 97 5.33 -1.32 5.43
CA GLY A 97 4.56 -2.51 5.10
C GLY A 97 5.24 -3.79 5.55
N THR A 98 4.45 -4.78 5.96
CA THR A 98 4.93 -6.11 6.33
C THR A 98 3.90 -7.18 6.02
N ASP A 99 4.36 -8.35 5.58
CA ASP A 99 3.55 -9.55 5.35
C ASP A 99 3.35 -10.40 6.62
N LEU A 100 3.79 -9.90 7.78
CA LEU A 100 3.68 -10.57 9.08
C LEU A 100 4.32 -11.97 9.09
N GLY A 101 5.31 -12.22 8.23
CA GLY A 101 5.95 -13.53 8.08
C GLY A 101 5.05 -14.58 7.43
N SER A 102 3.96 -14.16 6.79
CA SER A 102 2.98 -15.07 6.20
C SER A 102 3.27 -15.44 4.74
N GLY A 103 4.36 -14.95 4.16
CA GLY A 103 4.82 -15.30 2.80
C GLY A 103 4.89 -16.82 2.55
N PRO A 104 5.59 -17.60 3.40
CA PRO A 104 5.73 -19.06 3.21
C PRO A 104 4.41 -19.83 3.36
N THR A 105 3.37 -19.21 3.94
CA THR A 105 2.05 -19.85 4.11
C THR A 105 1.20 -19.78 2.86
N VAL A 106 1.62 -19.02 1.84
CA VAL A 106 0.96 -18.98 0.53
C VAL A 106 1.37 -20.23 -0.26
N PRO A 107 0.44 -20.97 -0.87
CA PRO A 107 0.78 -22.11 -1.72
C PRO A 107 1.82 -21.71 -2.79
N GLY A 108 2.91 -22.48 -2.89
CA GLY A 108 3.98 -22.20 -3.86
C GLY A 108 4.98 -21.11 -3.45
N ASP A 109 4.93 -20.60 -2.22
CA ASP A 109 5.89 -19.65 -1.63
C ASP A 109 6.44 -18.58 -2.60
N PRO A 110 5.57 -17.74 -3.19
CA PRO A 110 5.98 -16.71 -4.14
C PRO A 110 6.84 -15.61 -3.52
N ALA A 111 6.84 -15.49 -2.18
CA ALA A 111 7.66 -14.56 -1.42
C ALA A 111 9.09 -15.09 -1.29
N GLY A 112 9.28 -16.34 -0.85
CA GLY A 112 10.57 -17.00 -0.76
C GLY A 112 11.22 -17.21 -2.14
N ALA A 113 10.45 -17.64 -3.13
CA ALA A 113 10.94 -17.84 -4.51
C ALA A 113 11.51 -16.56 -5.15
N ARG A 114 11.05 -15.38 -4.71
CA ARG A 114 11.52 -14.06 -5.19
C ARG A 114 12.40 -13.34 -4.18
N LEU A 115 12.81 -14.01 -3.09
CA LEU A 115 13.63 -13.44 -2.02
C LEU A 115 13.10 -12.09 -1.51
N LYS A 116 11.78 -12.00 -1.36
CA LYS A 116 11.14 -10.77 -0.88
C LYS A 116 11.50 -10.56 0.60
N PRO A 117 11.76 -9.31 1.02
CA PRO A 117 12.23 -9.02 2.37
C PRO A 117 11.17 -9.27 3.46
N GLY A 118 9.88 -9.37 3.10
CA GLY A 118 8.76 -9.59 4.02
C GLY A 118 8.33 -8.35 4.81
N SER A 119 9.21 -7.36 4.94
CA SER A 119 8.89 -6.03 5.44
C SER A 119 9.73 -4.98 4.74
N GLY A 120 9.24 -3.74 4.70
CA GLY A 120 9.93 -2.63 4.08
C GLY A 120 9.29 -1.30 4.42
N TYR A 121 10.09 -0.25 4.39
CA TYR A 121 9.63 1.12 4.56
C TYR A 121 10.03 1.96 3.36
N GLY A 122 9.22 2.97 3.08
CA GLY A 122 9.48 3.95 2.03
C GLY A 122 9.09 5.33 2.52
N TYR A 123 9.85 6.35 2.14
CA TYR A 123 9.56 7.71 2.51
C TYR A 123 9.83 8.63 1.34
N GLY A 124 9.17 9.78 1.34
CA GLY A 124 9.26 10.65 0.19
C GLY A 124 8.58 11.98 0.38
N VAL A 125 8.67 12.76 -0.68
CA VAL A 125 8.05 14.06 -0.78
C VAL A 125 7.17 14.09 -2.02
N GLY A 126 6.13 14.88 -1.97
CA GLY A 126 5.20 15.05 -3.06
C GLY A 126 4.76 16.49 -3.17
N MET A 127 4.20 16.80 -4.32
CA MET A 127 3.59 18.07 -4.62
C MET A 127 2.26 17.80 -5.31
N ARG A 128 1.23 18.51 -4.86
CA ARG A 128 -0.08 18.51 -5.49
C ARG A 128 -0.33 19.87 -6.09
N VAL A 129 -0.74 19.88 -7.33
CA VAL A 129 -1.06 21.11 -8.06
C VAL A 129 -2.50 21.01 -8.52
N ALA A 130 -3.35 21.91 -8.04
CA ALA A 130 -4.70 22.04 -8.57
C ALA A 130 -4.62 22.67 -9.96
N SER A 131 -4.76 21.86 -11.01
CA SER A 131 -4.83 22.34 -12.39
C SER A 131 -6.30 22.42 -12.86
N PRO A 132 -6.62 23.24 -13.86
CA PRO A 132 -7.97 23.27 -14.46
C PRO A 132 -8.43 21.91 -15.01
N LEU A 133 -7.50 21.01 -15.33
CA LEU A 133 -7.76 19.66 -15.83
C LEU A 133 -7.94 18.63 -14.70
N GLY A 134 -7.79 19.04 -13.44
CA GLY A 134 -7.86 18.21 -12.24
C GLY A 134 -6.60 18.30 -11.35
N PRO A 135 -6.64 17.70 -10.16
CA PRO A 135 -5.48 17.68 -9.27
C PRO A 135 -4.37 16.82 -9.88
N LEU A 136 -3.20 17.41 -10.09
CA LEU A 136 -1.97 16.73 -10.47
C LEU A 136 -1.19 16.38 -9.21
N ARG A 137 -0.65 15.17 -9.14
CA ARG A 137 0.17 14.69 -8.04
C ARG A 137 1.50 14.21 -8.59
N LEU A 138 2.57 14.79 -8.08
CA LEU A 138 3.95 14.37 -8.35
C LEU A 138 4.56 13.96 -7.02
N GLU A 139 5.00 12.71 -6.92
CA GLU A 139 5.63 12.16 -5.71
C GLU A 139 6.97 11.54 -6.06
N TYR A 140 7.94 11.71 -5.17
CA TYR A 140 9.24 11.07 -5.25
C TYR A 140 9.50 10.33 -3.95
N ALA A 141 9.66 9.01 -4.04
CA ALA A 141 9.76 8.11 -2.91
C ALA A 141 11.08 7.33 -2.98
N PHE A 142 11.70 7.12 -1.83
CA PHE A 142 12.86 6.27 -1.63
C PHE A 142 12.46 5.02 -0.86
N ASN A 143 13.00 3.88 -1.25
CA ASN A 143 12.87 2.62 -0.51
C ASN A 143 14.05 2.40 0.45
N ASP A 144 14.00 1.30 1.21
CA ASP A 144 15.03 0.86 2.16
C ASP A 144 16.38 0.56 1.49
N GLN A 145 16.36 0.17 0.21
CA GLN A 145 17.52 -0.08 -0.64
C GLN A 145 18.13 1.20 -1.25
N GLY A 146 17.61 2.38 -0.91
CA GLY A 146 18.09 3.67 -1.45
C GLY A 146 17.72 3.93 -2.91
N THR A 147 16.85 3.11 -3.50
CA THR A 147 16.30 3.30 -4.84
C THR A 147 15.17 4.33 -4.79
N GLY A 148 15.33 5.43 -5.51
CA GLY A 148 14.31 6.46 -5.68
C GLY A 148 13.38 6.14 -6.86
N ARG A 149 12.08 6.42 -6.70
CA ARG A 149 11.07 6.28 -7.76
C ARG A 149 10.17 7.51 -7.83
N PHE A 150 9.88 7.92 -9.05
CA PHE A 150 8.90 8.95 -9.35
C PHE A 150 7.53 8.32 -9.57
N HIS A 151 6.52 8.91 -8.95
CA HIS A 151 5.12 8.57 -9.15
C HIS A 151 4.40 9.83 -9.64
N PHE A 152 3.74 9.72 -10.78
CA PHE A 152 2.90 10.76 -11.33
C PHE A 152 1.46 10.25 -11.40
N GLY A 153 0.53 11.04 -10.90
CA GLY A 153 -0.89 10.72 -10.91
C GLY A 153 -1.73 11.92 -11.33
N VAL A 154 -2.73 11.66 -12.17
CA VAL A 154 -3.73 12.65 -12.57
C VAL A 154 -5.07 12.22 -11.96
N GLY A 155 -5.69 13.08 -11.17
CA GLY A 155 -7.02 12.87 -10.60
C GLY A 155 -7.06 12.60 -9.09
N GLN A 156 -8.27 12.52 -8.55
CA GLN A 156 -8.52 12.23 -7.14
C GLN A 156 -8.42 10.71 -6.92
N ARG A 157 -7.70 10.29 -5.89
CA ARG A 157 -7.68 8.87 -5.47
C ARG A 157 -9.04 8.53 -4.88
N ASN A 158 -9.87 7.80 -5.64
CA ASN A 158 -11.09 7.16 -5.13
C ASN A 158 -10.75 6.09 -4.09
#